data_AF-A0A7J4FTE3-F1
#
_entry.id   AF-A0A7J4FTE3-F1
#
_cell.length_a   1.000
_cell.length_b   1.000
_cell.length_c   1.000
_cell.angle_alpha   90.00
_cell.angle_beta   90.00
_cell.angle_gamma   90.00
#
_symmetry.space_group_name_H-M   'P 1'
#
loop_
_entity.id
_entity.type
_entity.pdbx_description
1 polymer ?
#
loop_
_entity_poly.entity_id
_entity_poly.type
_entity_poly.pdbx_seq_one_letter_code
_entity_poly.pdbx_strand_id
1 'polypeptide(L)'
;MARKEKTVIELAAIGAFLHNIYNGIENILKQILYAQEVEIPRSDTWHKDLLNLSISMEIISERLSDELYQYPTFRHFFVHAYGFMLEEIHLKELAGNIREVWYRFLLEIEIFLKE
;
A
#
# COMPACT_ATOMS: atom_id res chain seq x y z
N MET A 1 21.07 15.23 -21.53
CA MET A 1 19.69 15.20 -22.06
C MET A 1 18.73 15.31 -20.89
N ALA A 2 17.93 16.37 -20.81
CA ALA A 2 16.86 16.44 -19.82
C ALA A 2 15.85 15.31 -20.13
N ARG A 3 15.48 14.52 -19.12
CA ARG A 3 14.48 13.47 -19.29
C ARG A 3 13.17 14.14 -19.70
N LYS A 4 12.59 13.70 -20.82
CA LYS A 4 11.24 14.12 -21.25
C LYS A 4 10.24 13.72 -20.16
N GLU A 5 9.17 14.49 -19.99
CA GLU A 5 8.04 14.12 -19.11
C GLU A 5 7.60 12.69 -19.39
N LYS A 6 7.17 11.97 -18.34
CA LYS A 6 6.77 10.58 -18.49
C LYS A 6 5.55 10.46 -19.40
N THR A 7 5.58 9.46 -20.26
CA THR A 7 4.43 9.12 -21.11
C THR A 7 3.28 8.56 -20.29
N VAL A 8 2.06 8.61 -20.84
CA VAL A 8 0.88 7.97 -20.24
C VAL A 8 1.12 6.47 -19.96
N ILE A 9 1.88 5.79 -20.82
CA ILE A 9 2.25 4.38 -20.64
C ILE A 9 3.16 4.21 -19.41
N GLU A 10 4.18 5.05 -19.26
CA GLU A 10 5.06 5.02 -18.09
C GLU A 10 4.30 5.34 -16.79
N LEU A 11 3.40 6.32 -16.80
CA LEU A 11 2.58 6.68 -15.65
C LEU A 11 1.63 5.54 -15.27
N ALA A 12 0.96 4.93 -16.26
CA ALA A 12 0.11 3.77 -16.03
C ALA A 12 0.88 2.58 -15.46
N ALA A 13 2.09 2.32 -15.96
CA ALA A 13 2.96 1.26 -15.43
C ALA A 13 3.37 1.53 -13.98
N ILE A 14 3.75 2.76 -13.64
CA ILE A 14 4.07 3.15 -12.25
C ILE A 14 2.86 2.94 -11.35
N GLY A 15 1.69 3.44 -11.75
CA GLY A 15 0.46 3.26 -10.98
C GLY A 15 0.09 1.79 -10.77
N ALA A 16 0.25 0.96 -11.81
CA ALA A 16 0.03 -0.48 -11.72
C ALA A 16 0.99 -1.16 -10.73
N PHE A 17 2.28 -0.78 -10.73
CA PHE A 17 3.23 -1.34 -9.77
C PHE A 17 2.95 -0.90 -8.33
N LEU A 18 2.58 0.36 -8.10
CA LEU A 18 2.17 0.84 -6.78
C LEU A 18 0.94 0.09 -6.27
N HIS A 19 -0.07 -0.09 -7.14
CA HIS A 19 -1.26 -0.88 -6.84
C HIS A 19 -0.92 -2.33 -6.48
N ASN A 20 -0.05 -2.98 -7.25
CA ASN A 20 0.35 -4.36 -7.00
C ASN A 20 1.10 -4.53 -5.69
N ILE A 21 2.03 -3.63 -5.37
CA ILE A 21 2.79 -3.70 -4.10
C ILE A 21 1.83 -3.55 -2.92
N TYR A 22 0.94 -2.54 -2.97
CA TYR A 22 0.00 -2.33 -1.87
C TYR A 22 -0.97 -3.51 -1.70
N ASN A 23 -1.54 -4.04 -2.79
CA ASN A 23 -2.37 -5.25 -2.72
C ASN A 23 -1.60 -6.44 -2.09
N GLY A 24 -0.30 -6.56 -2.38
CA GLY A 24 0.56 -7.58 -1.79
C GLY A 24 0.67 -7.42 -0.27
N ILE A 25 0.93 -6.20 0.21
CA ILE A 25 0.96 -5.86 1.64
C ILE A 25 -0.36 -6.23 2.32
N GLU A 26 -1.50 -5.82 1.73
CA GLU A 26 -2.81 -6.14 2.28
C GLU A 26 -3.06 -7.65 2.36
N ASN A 27 -2.67 -8.39 1.32
CA ASN A 27 -2.83 -9.83 1.32
C ASN A 27 -1.99 -10.50 2.41
N ILE A 28 -0.76 -10.04 2.65
CA ILE A 28 0.08 -10.55 3.75
C ILE A 28 -0.59 -10.29 5.10
N LEU A 29 -1.04 -9.06 5.36
CA LEU A 29 -1.74 -8.72 6.61
C LEU A 29 -3.00 -9.57 6.80
N LYS A 30 -3.78 -9.79 5.73
CA LYS A 30 -4.95 -10.67 5.79
C LYS A 30 -4.59 -12.10 6.17
N GLN A 31 -3.53 -12.66 5.58
CA GLN A 31 -3.09 -14.01 5.89
C GLN A 31 -2.65 -14.15 7.35
N ILE A 32 -1.94 -13.15 7.88
CA ILE A 32 -1.53 -13.13 9.29
C ILE A 32 -2.75 -13.11 10.21
N LEU A 33 -3.70 -12.21 9.95
CA LEU A 33 -4.93 -12.10 10.75
C LEU A 33 -5.78 -13.38 10.69
N TYR A 34 -5.90 -14.00 9.50
CA TYR A 34 -6.58 -15.29 9.38
C TYR A 34 -5.87 -16.40 10.16
N ALA A 35 -4.53 -16.41 10.19
CA ALA A 35 -3.77 -17.38 10.99
C ALA A 35 -3.97 -17.18 12.50
N GLN A 36 -4.31 -15.97 12.94
CA GLN A 36 -4.67 -15.64 14.32
C GLN A 36 -6.17 -15.78 14.61
N GLU A 37 -6.95 -16.35 13.67
CA GLU A 37 -8.41 -16.51 13.77
C GLU A 37 -9.16 -15.17 13.97
N VAL A 38 -8.58 -14.06 13.52
CA VAL A 38 -9.19 -12.73 13.59
C VAL A 38 -10.05 -12.49 12.35
N GLU A 39 -11.32 -12.17 12.57
CA GLU A 39 -12.23 -11.82 11.48
C GLU A 39 -11.95 -10.41 10.94
N ILE A 40 -11.82 -10.31 9.62
CA ILE A 40 -11.56 -9.05 8.93
C ILE A 40 -12.90 -8.42 8.52
N PRO A 41 -13.18 -7.16 8.92
CA PRO A 41 -14.41 -6.48 8.56
C PRO A 41 -14.63 -6.40 7.04
N ARG A 42 -15.88 -6.58 6.60
CA ARG A 42 -16.30 -6.46 5.18
C ARG A 42 -16.99 -5.13 4.88
N SER A 43 -16.53 -4.05 5.51
CA SER A 43 -17.09 -2.70 5.34
C SER A 43 -16.64 -2.08 4.01
N ASP A 44 -17.28 -0.97 3.61
CA ASP A 44 -16.79 -0.14 2.49
C ASP A 44 -15.40 0.47 2.78
N THR A 45 -15.02 0.54 4.06
CA THR A 45 -13.73 1.03 4.55
C THR A 45 -12.78 -0.08 4.95
N TRP A 46 -12.99 -1.32 4.46
CA TRP A 46 -12.25 -2.49 4.94
C TRP A 46 -10.72 -2.34 4.82
N HIS A 47 -10.23 -1.60 3.83
CA HIS A 47 -8.81 -1.28 3.65
C HIS A 47 -8.22 -0.57 4.88
N LYS A 48 -8.96 0.42 5.40
CA LYS A 48 -8.58 1.16 6.62
C LYS A 48 -8.74 0.27 7.85
N ASP A 49 -9.83 -0.49 7.91
CA ASP A 49 -10.11 -1.36 9.05
C ASP A 49 -9.05 -2.46 9.17
N LEU A 50 -8.52 -2.97 8.05
CA LEU A 50 -7.40 -3.91 8.00
C LEU A 50 -6.14 -3.33 8.66
N LEU A 51 -5.77 -2.09 8.33
CA LEU A 51 -4.60 -1.43 8.93
C LEU A 51 -4.80 -1.19 10.43
N ASN A 52 -5.96 -0.66 10.82
CA ASN A 52 -6.29 -0.43 12.23
C ASN A 52 -6.25 -1.73 13.05
N LEU A 53 -6.80 -2.80 12.50
CA LEU A 53 -6.77 -4.12 13.14
C LEU A 53 -5.34 -4.65 13.26
N SER A 54 -4.53 -4.45 12.22
CA SER A 54 -3.11 -4.84 12.24
C SER A 54 -2.30 -4.08 13.29
N ILE A 55 -2.62 -2.80 13.55
CA ILE A 55 -2.06 -2.05 14.69
C ILE A 55 -2.52 -2.65 16.02
N SER A 56 -3.82 -2.90 16.18
CA SER A 56 -4.36 -3.42 17.45
C SER A 56 -3.86 -4.81 17.83
N MET A 57 -3.43 -5.58 16.82
CA MET A 57 -2.83 -6.90 16.96
C MET A 57 -1.29 -6.84 17.04
N GLU A 58 -0.73 -5.63 17.11
CA GLU A 58 0.71 -5.36 17.18
C GLU A 58 1.53 -5.97 16.01
N ILE A 59 0.87 -6.23 14.86
CA ILE A 59 1.50 -6.76 13.64
C ILE A 59 2.34 -5.68 12.96
N ILE A 60 1.83 -4.44 12.97
CA ILE A 60 2.51 -3.25 12.44
C ILE A 60 2.38 -2.07 13.41
N SER A 61 3.30 -1.13 13.32
CA SER A 61 3.27 0.12 14.07
C SER A 61 2.26 1.12 13.50
N GLU A 62 1.76 2.01 14.36
CA GLU A 62 0.91 3.15 13.93
C GLU A 62 1.63 4.01 12.88
N ARG A 63 2.93 4.22 13.07
CA ARG A 63 3.78 4.94 12.11
C ARG A 63 3.76 4.30 10.73
N LEU A 64 3.94 2.97 10.65
CA LEU A 64 3.92 2.28 9.36
C LEU A 64 2.53 2.35 8.73
N SER A 65 1.47 2.23 9.53
CA SER A 65 0.09 2.41 9.04
C SER A 65 -0.13 3.79 8.44
N ASP A 66 0.36 4.87 9.07
CA ASP A 66 0.28 6.23 8.52
C ASP A 66 1.00 6.35 7.17
N GLU A 67 2.19 5.76 7.05
CA GLU A 67 2.93 5.70 5.78
C GLU A 67 2.14 4.90 4.72
N LEU A 68 1.44 3.84 5.12
CA LEU A 68 0.62 2.99 4.24
C LEU A 68 -0.71 3.63 3.83
N TYR A 69 -1.26 4.57 4.61
CA TYR A 69 -2.61 5.13 4.41
C TYR A 69 -2.78 5.89 3.08
N GLN A 70 -1.67 6.35 2.49
CA GLN A 70 -1.68 7.05 1.21
C GLN A 70 -1.97 6.12 0.01
N TYR A 71 -1.63 4.83 0.12
CA TYR A 71 -1.76 3.85 -0.95
C TYR A 71 -3.17 3.30 -1.19
N PRO A 72 -4.02 3.01 -0.18
CA PRO A 72 -5.42 2.63 -0.44
C PRO A 72 -6.20 3.76 -1.10
N THR A 73 -5.94 5.01 -0.70
CA THR A 73 -6.51 6.20 -1.34
C THR A 73 -6.08 6.29 -2.82
N PHE A 74 -4.79 6.14 -3.09
CA PHE A 74 -4.27 6.08 -4.46
C PHE A 74 -4.88 4.92 -5.26
N ARG A 75 -5.00 3.73 -4.66
CA ARG A 75 -5.59 2.54 -5.29
C ARG A 75 -7.02 2.81 -5.74
N HIS A 76 -7.84 3.39 -4.86
CA HIS A 76 -9.22 3.72 -5.21
C HIS A 76 -9.28 4.66 -6.41
N PHE A 77 -8.45 5.71 -6.42
CA PHE A 77 -8.31 6.59 -7.58
C PHE A 77 -7.85 5.82 -8.83
N PHE A 78 -6.77 5.05 -8.73
CA PHE A 78 -6.15 4.36 -9.86
C PHE A 78 -7.09 3.36 -10.55
N VAL A 79 -7.88 2.61 -9.77
CA VAL A 79 -8.83 1.62 -10.31
C VAL A 79 -9.94 2.28 -11.13
N HIS A 80 -10.29 3.52 -10.84
CA HIS A 80 -11.32 4.28 -11.56
C HIS A 80 -10.75 5.30 -12.55
N ALA A 81 -9.43 5.48 -12.56
CA ALA A 81 -8.77 6.46 -13.41
C ALA A 81 -8.44 5.90 -14.79
N TYR A 82 -8.58 6.76 -15.81
CA TYR A 82 -7.97 6.56 -17.11
C TYR A 82 -6.52 7.01 -17.04
N GLY A 83 -5.63 6.37 -17.80
CA GLY A 83 -4.19 6.67 -17.77
C GLY A 83 -3.84 8.14 -18.06
N PHE A 84 -4.66 8.87 -18.83
CA PHE A 84 -4.45 10.29 -19.11
C PHE A 84 -4.79 11.22 -17.94
N MET A 85 -5.47 10.71 -16.91
CA MET A 85 -5.77 11.44 -15.67
C MET A 85 -4.67 11.28 -14.61
N LEU A 86 -3.63 10.47 -14.89
CA LEU A 86 -2.51 10.28 -13.98
C LEU A 86 -1.58 11.48 -14.03
N GLU A 87 -1.32 12.07 -12.88
CA GLU A 87 -0.38 13.17 -12.74
C GLU A 87 0.97 12.65 -12.23
N GLU A 88 2.05 12.98 -12.94
CA GLU A 88 3.40 12.52 -12.61
C GLU A 88 3.82 12.93 -11.19
N ILE A 89 3.41 14.12 -10.72
CA ILE A 89 3.80 14.63 -9.41
C ILE A 89 3.31 13.74 -8.27
N HIS A 90 2.05 13.29 -8.32
CA HIS A 90 1.47 12.41 -7.31
C HIS A 90 2.10 11.01 -7.35
N LEU A 91 2.32 10.47 -8.55
CA LEU A 91 2.98 9.16 -8.70
C LEU A 91 4.43 9.18 -8.25
N LYS A 92 5.14 10.29 -8.46
CA LYS A 92 6.54 10.44 -8.09
C LYS A 92 6.74 10.41 -6.57
N GLU A 93 5.84 11.03 -5.81
CA GLU A 93 5.89 11.00 -4.35
C GLU A 93 5.68 9.57 -3.82
N LEU A 94 4.59 8.91 -4.24
CA LEU A 94 4.28 7.54 -3.85
C LEU A 94 5.37 6.55 -4.27
N ALA A 95 5.82 6.61 -5.52
CA ALA A 95 6.88 5.75 -6.03
C ALA A 95 8.26 6.07 -5.44
N GLY A 96 8.47 7.30 -4.96
CA GLY A 96 9.67 7.68 -4.25
C GLY A 96 9.79 7.01 -2.89
N ASN A 97 8.66 6.85 -2.19
CA ASN A 97 8.62 6.35 -0.81
C ASN A 97 8.38 4.83 -0.69
N ILE A 98 7.86 4.18 -1.74
CA ILE A 98 7.39 2.79 -1.67
C ILE A 98 8.47 1.78 -1.27
N ARG A 99 9.74 2.03 -1.60
CA ARG A 99 10.83 1.10 -1.26
C ARG A 99 11.12 1.10 0.23
N GLU A 100 11.19 2.28 0.83
CA GLU A 100 11.41 2.47 2.26
C GLU A 100 10.22 1.91 3.05
N VAL A 101 8.99 2.20 2.61
CA VAL A 101 7.77 1.64 3.22
C VAL A 101 7.77 0.12 3.15
N TRP A 102 8.10 -0.47 1.99
CA TRP A 102 8.20 -1.92 1.84
C TRP A 102 9.27 -2.53 2.75
N TYR A 103 10.44 -1.90 2.87
CA TYR A 103 11.50 -2.36 3.75
C TYR A 103 11.09 -2.33 5.22
N ARG A 104 10.46 -1.24 5.68
CA ARG A 104 9.91 -1.16 7.05
C ARG A 104 8.86 -2.23 7.30
N PHE A 105 7.95 -2.42 6.34
CA PHE A 105 6.93 -3.46 6.43
C PHE A 105 7.54 -4.84 6.61
N LEU A 106 8.52 -5.22 5.78
CA LEU A 106 9.20 -6.50 5.95
C LEU A 106 9.87 -6.65 7.32
N LEU A 107 10.54 -5.60 7.81
CA LEU A 107 11.16 -5.63 9.14
C LEU A 107 10.14 -5.83 10.26
N GLU A 108 9.02 -5.11 10.23
CA GLU A 108 7.98 -5.24 11.26
C GLU A 108 7.33 -6.63 11.24
N ILE A 109 7.04 -7.18 10.05
CA ILE A 109 6.54 -8.55 9.91
C ILE A 109 7.58 -9.57 10.40
N GLU A 110 8.87 -9.39 10.11
CA GLU A 110 9.91 -10.28 10.61
C GLU A 110 10.07 -10.23 12.14
N ILE A 111 9.84 -9.07 12.76
CA ILE A 111 9.85 -8.92 14.21
C ILE A 111 8.64 -9.65 14.80
N PHE A 112 7.45 -9.35 14.30
CA PHE A 112 6.20 -9.97 14.73
C PHE A 112 6.23 -11.51 14.64
N LEU A 113 6.77 -12.08 13.55
CA LEU A 113 6.83 -13.54 13.36
C LEU A 113 7.88 -14.25 14.24
N LYS A 114 8.77 -13.52 14.90
CA LYS A 114 9.79 -14.09 15.82
C LYS A 114 9.32 -14.12 17.27
N GLU A 115 8.24 -13.42 17.58
CA GLU A 115 7.56 -13.44 18.88
C GLU A 115 6.65 -14.67 19.01
#